data_AF-A0A0E3V5N9-F1
#
_entry.id   AF-A0A0E3V5N9-F1
#
_cell.length_a   1.000
_cell.length_b   1.000
_cell.length_c   1.000
_cell.angle_alpha   90.00
_cell.angle_beta   90.00
_cell.angle_gamma   90.00
#
_symmetry.space_group_name_H-M   'P 1'
#
loop_
_entity.id
_entity.type
_entity.pdbx_description
1 polymer ?
#
loop_
_entity_poly.entity_id
_entity_poly.type
_entity_poly.pdbx_seq_one_letter_code
_entity_poly.pdbx_strand_id
1 'polypeptide(L)'
;MLPSLGAAGTMYLKDYIDLLLKALTFLVTAGLAFKAIHEYIRAQRWKRFEFLGQQIKDFSTDIQVRKVTTMLDWDKGQIELFPGRSEDKFFTVDEAMVTASLYPLGSGINGEGFSDEEAKVRELFDAFFDKLTMFGIYIKSGLVAKQDLKPYIYYWLEMLADPSKRGQEFVNNVYGFLETYGYNIVLELLDEYGFTRPNQIIPKPKV
;
A
#
# COMPACT_ATOMS: atom_id res chain seq x y z
N MET A 1 73.10 30.33 -24.11
CA MET A 1 72.54 29.71 -25.33
C MET A 1 71.74 28.51 -24.89
N LEU A 2 70.40 28.57 -24.93
CA LEU A 2 69.55 27.41 -24.66
C LEU A 2 69.51 26.52 -25.91
N PRO A 3 69.61 25.19 -25.80
CA PRO A 3 69.55 24.30 -26.96
C PRO A 3 68.17 24.40 -27.60
N SER A 4 68.12 24.66 -28.91
CA SER A 4 66.87 24.63 -29.67
C SER A 4 66.29 23.22 -29.64
N LEU A 5 65.05 23.07 -29.19
CA LEU A 5 64.33 21.79 -29.24
C LEU A 5 64.15 21.37 -30.71
N GLY A 6 64.84 20.31 -31.13
CA GLY A 6 64.68 19.71 -32.46
C GLY A 6 63.31 19.07 -32.66
N ALA A 7 62.93 18.82 -33.91
CA ALA A 7 61.62 18.31 -34.35
C ALA A 7 61.09 17.07 -33.60
N ALA A 8 61.96 16.24 -33.01
CA ALA A 8 61.55 15.11 -32.17
C ALA A 8 60.89 15.58 -30.85
N GLY A 9 61.40 16.64 -30.22
CA GLY A 9 60.86 17.16 -28.96
C GLY A 9 59.47 17.79 -29.11
N THR A 10 59.18 18.38 -30.28
CA THR A 10 57.84 18.90 -30.59
C THR A 10 56.84 17.79 -30.94
N MET A 11 57.31 16.63 -31.40
CA MET A 11 56.48 15.45 -31.65
C MET A 11 55.98 14.83 -30.33
N TYR A 12 56.89 14.56 -29.39
CA TYR A 12 56.53 14.00 -28.08
C TYR A 12 55.59 14.92 -27.29
N LEU A 13 55.81 16.24 -27.33
CA LEU A 13 54.95 17.21 -26.65
C LEU A 13 53.50 17.17 -27.15
N LYS A 14 53.29 16.97 -28.45
CA LYS A 14 51.93 16.87 -29.03
C LYS A 14 51.21 15.62 -28.55
N ASP A 15 51.91 14.49 -28.46
CA ASP A 15 51.31 13.23 -27.99
C ASP A 15 50.87 13.31 -26.51
N TYR A 16 51.68 13.94 -25.67
CA TYR A 16 51.29 14.19 -24.26
C TYR A 16 50.09 15.14 -24.15
N ILE A 17 50.04 16.19 -24.96
CA ILE A 17 48.91 17.13 -24.98
C ILE A 17 47.64 16.41 -25.45
N ASP A 18 47.71 15.59 -26.50
CA ASP A 18 46.56 14.84 -27.01
C ASP A 18 46.06 13.81 -25.97
N LEU A 19 46.96 13.11 -25.29
CA LEU A 19 46.61 12.20 -24.19
C LEU A 19 45.94 12.95 -23.03
N LEU A 20 46.46 14.11 -22.64
CA LEU A 20 45.86 14.95 -21.59
C LEU A 20 44.48 15.46 -21.99
N LEU A 21 44.30 15.89 -23.25
CA LEU A 21 43.01 16.33 -23.77
C LEU A 21 41.99 15.18 -23.76
N LYS A 22 42.38 14.00 -24.23
CA LYS A 22 41.52 12.79 -24.20
C LYS A 22 41.14 12.41 -22.78
N ALA A 23 42.10 12.41 -21.85
CA ALA A 23 41.85 12.12 -20.44
C ALA A 23 40.89 13.15 -19.82
N LEU A 24 41.08 14.45 -20.11
CA LEU A 24 40.20 15.51 -19.64
C LEU A 24 38.79 15.37 -20.21
N THR A 25 38.65 15.14 -21.52
CA THR A 25 37.35 14.89 -22.15
C THR A 25 36.65 13.70 -21.53
N PHE A 26 37.36 12.59 -21.33
CA PHE A 26 36.81 11.39 -20.68
C PHE A 26 36.30 11.70 -19.26
N LEU A 27 37.09 12.40 -18.44
CA LEU A 27 36.70 12.77 -17.08
C LEU A 27 35.46 13.68 -17.06
N VAL A 28 35.40 14.66 -17.97
CA VAL A 28 34.23 15.54 -18.10
C VAL A 28 32.99 14.75 -18.50
N THR A 29 33.10 13.87 -19.51
CA THR A 29 31.99 13.03 -19.96
C THR A 29 31.52 12.09 -18.86
N ALA A 30 32.44 11.45 -18.13
CA ALA A 30 32.11 10.58 -17.00
C ALA A 30 31.42 11.35 -15.86
N GLY A 31 31.89 12.56 -15.55
CA GLY A 31 31.27 13.43 -14.55
C GLY A 31 29.84 13.84 -14.92
N LEU A 32 29.61 14.21 -16.18
CA LEU A 32 28.28 14.54 -16.69
C LEU A 32 27.35 13.31 -16.68
N ALA A 33 27.85 12.14 -17.07
CA ALA A 33 27.08 10.90 -17.01
C ALA A 33 26.67 10.55 -15.57
N PHE A 34 27.58 10.69 -14.59
CA PHE A 34 27.28 10.45 -13.19
C PHE A 34 26.22 11.41 -12.65
N LYS A 35 26.32 12.71 -12.99
CA LYS A 35 25.33 13.72 -12.63
C LYS A 35 23.95 13.38 -13.22
N ALA A 36 23.90 13.00 -14.50
CA ALA A 36 22.66 12.63 -15.16
C ALA A 36 22.00 11.39 -14.51
N ILE A 37 22.78 10.38 -14.14
CA ILE A 37 22.29 9.21 -13.40
C ILE A 37 21.73 9.63 -12.03
N HIS A 38 22.44 10.51 -11.31
CA HIS A 38 21.99 11.00 -10.01
C HIS A 38 20.67 11.78 -10.10
N GLU A 39 20.56 12.69 -11.08
CA GLU A 39 19.33 13.43 -11.35
C GLU A 39 18.17 12.51 -11.76
N TYR A 40 18.46 11.50 -12.58
CA TYR A 40 17.48 10.49 -12.98
C TYR A 40 16.94 9.72 -11.79
N ILE A 41 17.80 9.23 -10.89
CA ILE A 41 17.39 8.50 -9.69
C ILE A 41 16.52 9.39 -8.79
N ARG A 42 16.91 10.66 -8.60
CA ARG A 42 16.13 11.63 -7.81
C ARG A 42 14.75 11.87 -8.45
N ALA A 43 14.69 12.05 -9.77
CA ALA A 43 13.44 12.26 -10.49
C ALA A 43 12.51 11.03 -10.39
N GLN A 44 13.05 9.81 -10.47
CA GLN A 44 12.27 8.58 -10.30
C GLN A 44 11.70 8.46 -8.88
N ARG A 45 12.46 8.82 -7.84
CA ARG A 45 11.96 8.87 -6.46
C ARG A 45 10.81 9.87 -6.32
N TRP A 46 10.96 11.07 -6.88
CA TRP A 46 9.89 12.07 -6.85
C TRP A 46 8.60 11.56 -7.51
N LYS A 47 8.70 10.94 -8.69
CA LYS A 47 7.55 10.33 -9.38
C LYS A 47 6.86 9.26 -8.56
N ARG A 48 7.61 8.44 -7.81
CA ARG A 48 7.04 7.42 -6.90
C ARG A 48 6.28 8.07 -5.75
N PHE A 49 6.80 9.14 -5.16
CA PHE A 49 6.10 9.87 -4.10
C PHE A 49 4.85 10.58 -4.61
N GLU A 50 4.90 11.15 -5.81
CA GLU A 50 3.73 11.76 -6.45
C GLU A 50 2.64 10.72 -6.73
N PHE A 51 3.04 9.58 -7.31
CA PHE A 51 2.14 8.44 -7.50
C PHE A 51 1.52 7.97 -6.19
N LEU A 52 2.34 7.74 -5.15
CA LEU A 52 1.86 7.33 -3.83
C LEU A 52 0.91 8.35 -3.24
N GLY A 53 1.24 9.64 -3.30
CA GLY A 53 0.39 10.72 -2.81
C GLY A 53 -0.98 10.73 -3.49
N GLN A 54 -1.02 10.49 -4.80
CA GLN A 54 -2.29 10.35 -5.53
C GLN A 54 -3.07 9.12 -5.06
N GLN A 55 -2.42 7.96 -4.91
CA GLN A 55 -3.09 6.74 -4.45
C GLN A 55 -3.64 6.88 -3.01
N ILE A 56 -2.92 7.56 -2.12
CA ILE A 56 -3.39 7.87 -0.76
C ILE A 56 -4.58 8.83 -0.79
N LYS A 57 -4.53 9.85 -1.66
CA LYS A 57 -5.66 10.77 -1.83
C LYS A 57 -6.90 10.02 -2.35
N ASP A 58 -6.73 9.18 -3.36
CA ASP A 58 -7.84 8.40 -3.92
C ASP A 58 -8.43 7.44 -2.88
N PHE A 59 -7.58 6.78 -2.10
CA PHE A 59 -8.02 5.93 -0.99
C PHE A 59 -8.79 6.70 0.09
N SER A 60 -8.24 7.80 0.59
CA SER A 60 -8.84 8.58 1.70
C SER A 60 -10.10 9.36 1.31
N THR A 61 -10.28 9.67 0.03
CA THR A 61 -11.44 10.41 -0.47
C THR A 61 -12.57 9.50 -0.98
N ASP A 62 -12.29 8.21 -1.17
CA ASP A 62 -13.30 7.22 -1.51
C ASP A 62 -14.36 7.10 -0.41
N ILE A 63 -15.63 7.21 -0.81
CA ILE A 63 -16.77 7.23 0.11
C ILE A 63 -16.91 5.89 0.84
N GLN A 64 -16.63 4.77 0.19
CA GLN A 64 -16.75 3.44 0.78
C GLN A 64 -15.63 3.21 1.79
N VAL A 65 -14.39 3.58 1.43
CA VAL A 65 -13.25 3.56 2.35
C VAL A 65 -13.54 4.40 3.58
N ARG A 66 -14.04 5.63 3.41
CA ARG A 66 -14.40 6.49 4.54
C ARG A 66 -15.42 5.84 5.47
N LYS A 67 -16.48 5.23 4.92
CA LYS A 67 -17.48 4.51 5.73
C LYS A 67 -16.83 3.38 6.54
N VAL A 68 -15.97 2.56 5.92
CA VAL A 68 -15.24 1.50 6.63
C VAL A 68 -14.33 2.08 7.71
N THR A 69 -13.54 3.10 7.41
CA THR A 69 -12.66 3.72 8.41
C THR A 69 -13.46 4.33 9.57
N THR A 70 -14.65 4.88 9.33
CA THR A 70 -15.55 5.34 10.40
C THR A 70 -16.07 4.18 11.24
N MET A 71 -16.47 3.05 10.61
CA MET A 71 -16.90 1.84 11.32
C MET A 71 -15.75 1.16 12.09
N LEU A 72 -14.51 1.34 11.64
CA LEU A 72 -13.31 0.85 12.33
C LEU A 72 -12.97 1.73 13.53
N ASP A 73 -13.07 3.05 13.38
CA ASP A 73 -12.63 4.02 14.38
C ASP A 73 -13.65 4.20 15.53
N TRP A 74 -14.94 3.96 15.28
CA TRP A 74 -16.02 4.21 16.24
C TRP A 74 -16.73 2.90 16.62
N ASP A 75 -16.98 2.70 17.92
CA ASP A 75 -17.69 1.53 18.43
C ASP A 75 -19.15 1.46 17.96
N LYS A 76 -19.75 2.64 17.71
CA LYS A 76 -21.14 2.80 17.25
C LYS A 76 -21.31 4.11 16.50
N GLY A 77 -21.96 4.07 15.33
CA GLY A 77 -22.17 5.26 14.51
C GLY A 77 -23.38 5.15 13.57
N GLN A 78 -23.85 6.31 13.08
CA GLN A 78 -24.85 6.37 12.01
C GLN A 78 -24.15 6.34 10.65
N ILE A 79 -24.36 5.29 9.86
CA ILE A 79 -23.73 5.10 8.55
C ILE A 79 -24.82 5.07 7.47
N GLU A 80 -24.60 5.80 6.38
CA GLU A 80 -25.48 5.71 5.21
C GLU A 80 -25.20 4.42 4.45
N LEU A 81 -26.07 3.42 4.57
CA LEU A 81 -25.91 2.12 3.90
C LEU A 81 -26.60 2.11 2.52
N PHE A 82 -27.74 2.81 2.38
CA PHE A 82 -28.54 2.79 1.15
C PHE A 82 -28.77 4.20 0.58
N PRO A 83 -27.77 4.80 -0.09
CA PRO A 83 -27.85 6.19 -0.56
C PRO A 83 -28.97 6.45 -1.60
N GLY A 84 -29.50 5.39 -2.23
CA GLY A 84 -30.62 5.48 -3.17
C GLY A 84 -32.01 5.46 -2.54
N ARG A 85 -32.13 5.24 -1.22
CA ARG A 85 -33.42 5.24 -0.51
C ARG A 85 -33.72 6.65 0.03
N SER A 86 -34.97 7.09 -0.09
CA SER A 86 -35.43 8.38 0.43
C SER A 86 -35.63 8.37 1.95
N GLU A 87 -36.05 7.23 2.48
CA GLU A 87 -36.24 6.94 3.91
C GLU A 87 -35.33 5.77 4.29
N ASP A 88 -34.98 5.64 5.58
CA ASP A 88 -34.18 4.52 6.11
C ASP A 88 -32.90 4.26 5.30
N LYS A 89 -32.12 5.32 5.09
CA LYS A 89 -30.80 5.23 4.46
C LYS A 89 -29.64 5.22 5.44
N PHE A 90 -29.84 5.76 6.64
CA PHE A 90 -28.88 5.77 7.74
C PHE A 90 -29.23 4.70 8.75
N PHE A 91 -28.24 3.91 9.15
CA PHE A 91 -28.39 2.84 10.11
C PHE A 91 -27.38 2.99 11.22
N THR A 92 -27.79 2.57 12.41
CA THR A 92 -26.88 2.38 13.53
C THR A 92 -26.04 1.15 13.26
N VAL A 93 -24.75 1.35 13.01
CA VAL A 93 -23.77 0.27 12.87
C VAL A 93 -22.91 0.27 14.12
N ASP A 94 -22.87 -0.86 14.82
CA ASP A 94 -22.03 -1.08 15.99
C ASP A 94 -21.01 -2.22 15.75
N GLU A 95 -20.11 -2.41 16.72
CA GLU A 95 -19.07 -3.43 16.65
C GLU A 95 -19.62 -4.85 16.43
N ALA A 96 -20.78 -5.19 17.01
CA ALA A 96 -21.40 -6.50 16.86
C ALA A 96 -21.84 -6.73 15.41
N MET A 97 -22.52 -5.74 14.81
CA MET A 97 -22.91 -5.78 13.40
C MET A 97 -21.70 -5.87 12.48
N VAL A 98 -20.65 -5.08 12.72
CA VAL A 98 -19.42 -5.12 11.91
C VAL A 98 -18.75 -6.49 12.00
N THR A 99 -18.61 -7.02 13.21
CA THR A 99 -17.99 -8.32 13.47
C THR A 99 -18.74 -9.45 12.77
N ALA A 100 -20.07 -9.47 12.88
CA ALA A 100 -20.90 -10.47 12.22
C ALA A 100 -20.92 -10.33 10.70
N SER A 101 -20.91 -9.11 10.16
CA SER A 101 -20.90 -8.86 8.71
C SER A 101 -19.66 -9.45 8.02
N LEU A 102 -18.56 -9.59 8.76
CA LEU A 102 -17.32 -10.20 8.29
C LEU A 102 -17.24 -11.71 8.54
N TYR A 103 -18.29 -12.34 9.05
CA TYR A 103 -18.28 -13.78 9.25
C TYR A 103 -18.10 -14.51 7.90
N PRO A 104 -17.15 -15.46 7.77
CA PRO A 104 -16.79 -16.03 6.47
C PRO A 104 -17.86 -16.94 5.87
N LEU A 105 -18.67 -17.62 6.68
CA LEU A 105 -19.51 -18.74 6.24
C LEU A 105 -21.00 -18.40 6.00
N GLY A 106 -21.32 -17.13 5.80
CA GLY A 106 -22.68 -16.73 5.42
C GLY A 106 -23.71 -16.71 6.55
N SER A 107 -23.28 -16.81 7.81
CA SER A 107 -24.13 -16.64 8.99
C SER A 107 -24.00 -15.23 9.53
N GLY A 108 -25.11 -14.48 9.60
CA GLY A 108 -25.23 -13.19 10.27
C GLY A 108 -25.40 -13.34 11.79
N ILE A 109 -25.71 -12.23 12.48
CA ILE A 109 -25.79 -12.18 13.96
C ILE A 109 -26.71 -13.26 14.56
N ASN A 110 -27.79 -13.63 13.88
CA ASN A 110 -28.79 -14.57 14.39
C ASN A 110 -28.55 -16.04 13.99
N GLY A 111 -27.44 -16.35 13.31
CA GLY A 111 -27.21 -17.68 12.72
C GLY A 111 -28.05 -17.97 11.47
N GLU A 112 -28.91 -17.02 11.08
CA GLU A 112 -29.56 -16.96 9.77
C GLU A 112 -28.64 -16.23 8.78
N GLY A 113 -28.97 -16.21 7.48
CA GLY A 113 -28.20 -15.45 6.49
C GLY A 113 -28.05 -13.97 6.85
N PHE A 114 -27.17 -13.25 6.16
CA PHE A 114 -26.97 -11.82 6.43
C PHE A 114 -28.24 -11.00 6.23
N SER A 115 -28.50 -10.05 7.13
CA SER A 115 -29.48 -8.99 6.90
C SER A 115 -29.05 -8.09 5.74
N ASP A 116 -29.97 -7.29 5.21
CA ASP A 116 -29.66 -6.32 4.15
C ASP A 116 -28.56 -5.33 4.60
N GLU A 117 -28.60 -4.90 5.87
CA GLU A 117 -27.61 -4.02 6.47
C GLU A 117 -26.25 -4.71 6.61
N GLU A 118 -26.21 -5.93 7.13
CA GLU A 118 -24.99 -6.72 7.27
C GLU A 118 -24.33 -6.99 5.91
N ALA A 119 -25.14 -7.36 4.90
CA ALA A 119 -24.68 -7.55 3.54
C ALA A 119 -24.10 -6.25 2.95
N LYS A 120 -24.70 -5.10 3.25
CA LYS A 120 -24.19 -3.81 2.80
C LYS A 120 -22.90 -3.40 3.52
N VAL A 121 -22.78 -3.66 4.83
CA VAL A 121 -21.52 -3.46 5.57
C VAL A 121 -20.43 -4.35 4.99
N ARG A 122 -20.73 -5.61 4.71
CA ARG A 122 -19.82 -6.55 4.06
C ARG A 122 -19.32 -6.03 2.71
N GLU A 123 -20.21 -5.53 1.85
CA GLU A 123 -19.86 -4.93 0.55
C GLU A 123 -18.91 -3.72 0.70
N LEU A 124 -19.10 -2.89 1.73
CA LEU A 124 -18.19 -1.77 2.00
C LEU A 124 -16.79 -2.26 2.38
N PHE A 125 -16.70 -3.32 3.19
CA PHE A 125 -15.42 -3.94 3.55
C PHE A 125 -14.74 -4.64 2.37
N ASP A 126 -15.50 -5.30 1.51
CA ASP A 126 -15.02 -5.91 0.25
C ASP A 126 -14.27 -4.86 -0.60
N ALA A 127 -14.93 -3.73 -0.87
CA ALA A 127 -14.33 -2.63 -1.61
C ALA A 127 -13.11 -2.01 -0.88
N PHE A 128 -13.12 -1.96 0.45
CA PHE A 128 -11.96 -1.51 1.21
C PHE A 128 -10.77 -2.46 1.08
N PHE A 129 -10.99 -3.76 1.12
CA PHE A 129 -9.95 -4.78 0.94
C PHE A 129 -9.42 -4.82 -0.50
N ASP A 130 -10.24 -4.53 -1.50
CA ASP A 130 -9.79 -4.33 -2.88
C ASP A 130 -8.76 -3.18 -2.97
N LYS A 131 -9.00 -2.07 -2.28
CA LYS A 131 -8.04 -0.95 -2.26
C LYS A 131 -6.76 -1.30 -1.50
N LEU A 132 -6.86 -2.02 -0.37
CA LEU A 132 -5.68 -2.51 0.35
C LEU A 132 -4.87 -3.51 -0.50
N THR A 133 -5.53 -4.31 -1.33
CA THR A 133 -4.88 -5.21 -2.28
C THR A 133 -3.98 -4.45 -3.24
N MET A 134 -4.44 -3.31 -3.76
CA MET A 134 -3.63 -2.46 -4.64
C MET A 134 -2.34 -1.98 -3.97
N PHE A 135 -2.42 -1.59 -2.69
CA PHE A 135 -1.25 -1.22 -1.91
C PHE A 135 -0.25 -2.37 -1.73
N GLY A 136 -0.75 -3.58 -1.45
CA GLY A 136 0.10 -4.77 -1.40
C GLY A 136 0.80 -5.04 -2.74
N ILE A 137 0.09 -4.88 -3.86
CA ILE A 137 0.67 -5.01 -5.22
C ILE A 137 1.77 -3.96 -5.46
N TYR A 138 1.57 -2.71 -5.02
CA TYR A 138 2.58 -1.65 -5.18
C TYR A 138 3.85 -1.92 -4.37
N ILE A 139 3.72 -2.50 -3.18
CA ILE A 139 4.88 -2.95 -2.38
C ILE A 139 5.57 -4.12 -3.08
N LYS A 140 4.82 -5.16 -3.46
CA LYS A 140 5.38 -6.38 -4.10
C LYS A 140 6.08 -6.09 -5.42
N SER A 141 5.59 -5.15 -6.20
CA SER A 141 6.21 -4.71 -7.46
C SER A 141 7.43 -3.81 -7.26
N GLY A 142 7.71 -3.36 -6.03
CA GLY A 142 8.78 -2.40 -5.74
C GLY A 142 8.50 -0.97 -6.22
N LEU A 143 7.24 -0.69 -6.61
CA LEU A 143 6.80 0.64 -7.02
C LEU A 143 6.79 1.59 -5.82
N VAL A 144 6.34 1.10 -4.67
CA VAL A 144 6.28 1.83 -3.40
C VAL A 144 7.07 1.06 -2.35
N ALA A 145 7.90 1.74 -1.56
CA ALA A 145 8.52 1.11 -0.41
C ALA A 145 7.50 1.06 0.74
N LYS A 146 7.43 -0.08 1.44
CA LYS A 146 6.56 -0.28 2.61
C LYS A 146 6.69 0.82 3.68
N GLN A 147 7.89 1.34 3.87
CA GLN A 147 8.20 2.44 4.81
C GLN A 147 7.45 3.73 4.43
N ASP A 148 7.37 4.04 3.13
CA ASP A 148 6.71 5.25 2.63
C ASP A 148 5.19 5.15 2.79
N LEU A 149 4.64 3.94 2.70
CA LEU A 149 3.20 3.69 2.84
C LEU A 149 2.74 3.58 4.30
N LYS A 150 3.64 3.16 5.20
CA LYS A 150 3.36 2.90 6.63
C LYS A 150 2.55 4.01 7.31
N PRO A 151 2.89 5.31 7.19
CA PRO A 151 2.20 6.38 7.92
C PRO A 151 0.71 6.52 7.58
N TYR A 152 0.28 5.98 6.43
CA TYR A 152 -1.07 6.18 5.92
C TYR A 152 -2.01 5.01 6.19
N ILE A 153 -1.47 3.78 6.21
CA ILE A 153 -2.30 2.57 6.31
C ILE A 153 -2.08 1.78 7.58
N TYR A 154 -0.97 1.97 8.29
CA TYR A 154 -0.60 1.11 9.42
C TYR A 154 -1.67 1.09 10.52
N TYR A 155 -2.25 2.25 10.83
CA TYR A 155 -3.35 2.33 11.81
C TYR A 155 -4.52 1.43 11.42
N TRP A 156 -4.94 1.47 10.15
CA TRP A 156 -6.06 0.65 9.68
C TRP A 156 -5.72 -0.84 9.68
N LEU A 157 -4.48 -1.20 9.33
CA LEU A 157 -4.01 -2.59 9.43
C LEU A 157 -3.99 -3.07 10.89
N GLU A 158 -3.59 -2.22 11.83
CA GLU A 158 -3.63 -2.50 13.27
C GLU A 158 -5.07 -2.73 13.73
N MET A 159 -6.01 -1.87 13.32
CA MET A 159 -7.44 -2.06 13.64
C MET A 159 -8.00 -3.38 13.11
N LEU A 160 -7.54 -3.85 11.95
CA LEU A 160 -7.98 -5.11 11.35
C LEU A 160 -7.40 -6.35 12.02
N ALA A 161 -6.19 -6.25 12.57
CA ALA A 161 -5.37 -7.43 12.87
C ALA A 161 -4.90 -7.54 14.32
N ASP A 162 -5.03 -6.49 15.13
CA ASP A 162 -4.64 -6.50 16.54
C ASP A 162 -5.86 -6.75 17.46
N PRO A 163 -5.95 -7.92 18.13
CA PRO A 163 -7.04 -8.24 19.05
C PRO A 163 -7.17 -7.27 20.23
N SER A 164 -6.12 -6.54 20.58
CA SER A 164 -6.17 -5.51 21.64
C SER A 164 -6.98 -4.28 21.24
N LYS A 165 -7.23 -4.09 19.93
CA LYS A 165 -7.99 -2.96 19.39
C LYS A 165 -9.47 -3.27 19.19
N ARG A 166 -9.80 -4.47 18.72
CA ARG A 166 -11.15 -4.84 18.25
C ARG A 166 -11.64 -6.21 18.73
N GLY A 167 -10.93 -6.83 19.68
CA GLY A 167 -11.26 -8.15 20.18
C GLY A 167 -10.86 -9.30 19.24
N GLN A 168 -10.73 -10.49 19.80
CA GLN A 168 -10.25 -11.67 19.07
C GLN A 168 -11.26 -12.16 18.01
N GLU A 169 -12.56 -12.03 18.28
CA GLU A 169 -13.61 -12.49 17.38
C GLU A 169 -13.63 -11.71 16.07
N PHE A 170 -13.58 -10.38 16.15
CA PHE A 170 -13.48 -9.51 14.98
C PHE A 170 -12.25 -9.86 14.14
N VAL A 171 -11.08 -9.98 14.77
CA VAL A 171 -9.83 -10.33 14.07
C VAL A 171 -9.95 -11.69 13.39
N ASN A 172 -10.51 -12.70 14.07
CA ASN A 172 -10.73 -14.02 13.46
C ASN A 172 -11.67 -13.94 12.25
N ASN A 173 -12.73 -13.12 12.32
CA ASN A 173 -13.67 -12.93 11.21
C ASN A 173 -13.02 -12.18 10.05
N VAL A 174 -12.20 -11.15 10.30
CA VAL A 174 -11.41 -10.48 9.25
C VAL A 174 -10.50 -11.48 8.54
N TYR A 175 -9.67 -12.22 9.27
CA TYR A 175 -8.76 -13.20 8.65
C TYR A 175 -9.54 -14.29 7.90
N GLY A 176 -10.61 -14.83 8.50
CA GLY A 176 -11.47 -15.82 7.87
C GLY A 176 -12.12 -15.30 6.59
N PHE A 177 -12.60 -14.06 6.59
CA PHE A 177 -13.14 -13.38 5.41
C PHE A 177 -12.07 -13.28 4.31
N LEU A 178 -10.91 -12.71 4.64
CA LEU A 178 -9.82 -12.51 3.68
C LEU A 178 -9.39 -13.84 3.04
N GLU A 179 -9.31 -14.92 3.82
CA GLU A 179 -8.98 -16.25 3.32
C GLU A 179 -10.10 -16.84 2.44
N THR A 180 -11.35 -16.72 2.87
CA THR A 180 -12.50 -17.29 2.17
C THR A 180 -12.73 -16.62 0.81
N TYR A 181 -12.53 -15.30 0.75
CA TYR A 181 -12.74 -14.49 -0.46
C TYR A 181 -11.48 -14.27 -1.30
N GLY A 182 -10.33 -14.82 -0.88
CA GLY A 182 -9.12 -14.85 -1.70
C GLY A 182 -8.28 -13.56 -1.67
N TYR A 183 -8.42 -12.73 -0.63
CA TYR A 183 -7.63 -11.53 -0.38
C TYR A 183 -6.21 -11.84 0.13
N ASN A 184 -5.51 -12.75 -0.56
CA ASN A 184 -4.17 -13.21 -0.19
C ASN A 184 -3.15 -12.07 -0.11
N ILE A 185 -3.26 -11.08 -0.99
CA ILE A 185 -2.38 -9.91 -0.99
C ILE A 185 -2.57 -9.08 0.29
N VAL A 186 -3.80 -8.98 0.82
CA VAL A 186 -4.07 -8.27 2.09
C VAL A 186 -3.50 -9.06 3.26
N LEU A 187 -3.63 -10.39 3.26
CA LEU A 187 -3.00 -11.24 4.28
C LEU A 187 -1.48 -11.07 4.29
N GLU A 188 -0.84 -11.09 3.12
CA GLU A 188 0.60 -10.83 3.00
C GLU A 188 0.96 -9.40 3.41
N LEU A 189 0.09 -8.42 3.14
CA LEU A 189 0.30 -7.04 3.59
C LEU A 189 0.29 -6.96 5.13
N LEU A 190 -0.63 -7.67 5.80
CA LEU A 190 -0.66 -7.76 7.26
C LEU A 190 0.61 -8.45 7.80
N ASP A 191 0.98 -9.59 7.21
CA ASP A 191 2.20 -10.35 7.55
C ASP A 191 3.46 -9.46 7.38
N GLU A 192 3.54 -8.71 6.29
CA GLU A 192 4.59 -7.72 6.04
C GLU A 192 4.67 -6.74 7.21
N TYR A 193 3.57 -6.10 7.61
CA TYR A 193 3.59 -5.14 8.72
C TYR A 193 3.76 -5.75 10.11
N GLY A 194 3.94 -7.08 10.21
CA GLY A 194 4.27 -7.79 11.44
C GLY A 194 3.06 -8.27 12.23
N PHE A 195 1.87 -8.25 11.62
CA PHE A 195 0.68 -8.84 12.22
C PHE A 195 0.71 -10.35 11.97
N THR A 196 0.34 -11.12 12.99
CA THR A 196 0.35 -12.59 12.91
C THR A 196 -1.06 -13.12 12.83
N ARG A 197 -1.24 -14.16 12.02
CA ARG A 197 -2.52 -14.85 11.90
C ARG A 197 -2.90 -15.49 13.24
N PRO A 198 -4.16 -15.38 13.67
CA PRO A 198 -4.64 -16.10 14.84
C PRO A 198 -4.51 -17.62 14.65
N ASN A 199 -4.16 -18.34 15.72
CA ASN A 199 -4.00 -19.80 15.71
C ASN A 199 -5.31 -20.60 15.51
N GLN A 200 -6.48 -19.92 15.49
CA GLN A 200 -7.78 -20.55 15.28
C GLN A 200 -8.46 -19.90 14.07
N ILE A 201 -8.32 -20.54 12.91
CA ILE A 201 -9.17 -20.27 11.76
C ILE A 201 -10.43 -21.12 11.94
N ILE A 202 -11.60 -20.48 11.88
CA ILE A 202 -12.92 -21.14 11.86
C ILE A 202 -12.81 -22.33 10.89
N PRO A 203 -13.20 -23.55 11.28
CA PRO A 203 -12.98 -24.73 10.44
C PRO A 203 -13.57 -24.49 9.05
N LYS A 204 -12.75 -24.74 8.01
CA LYS A 204 -13.20 -24.71 6.62
C LYS A 204 -14.52 -25.47 6.51
N PRO A 205 -15.55 -24.90 5.86
CA PRO A 205 -16.79 -25.62 5.64
C PRO A 205 -16.43 -26.88 4.85
N LYS A 206 -16.95 -28.03 5.30
CA LYS A 206 -16.85 -29.26 4.52
C LYS A 206 -17.58 -29.00 3.20
N VAL A 207 -16.82 -28.99 2.10
CA VAL A 207 -17.33 -29.04 0.73
C VAL A 207 -18.12 -30.33 0.55
#